data_AF-A0A833WNZ6-F1
#
_entry.id   AF-A0A833WNZ6-F1
#
_cell.length_a   1.000
_cell.length_b   1.000
_cell.length_c   1.000
_cell.angle_alpha   90.00
_cell.angle_beta   90.00
_cell.angle_gamma   90.00
#
_symmetry.space_group_name_H-M   'P 1'
#
loop_
_entity.id
_entity.type
_entity.pdbx_description
1 polymer ?
#
loop_
_entity_poly.entity_id
_entity_poly.type
_entity_poly.pdbx_seq_one_letter_code
_entity_poly.pdbx_strand_id
1 'polypeptide(L)' 'MMKLGHIQSTLASSNLDNLMNQIKLFNSKNSEIKVSLVGTLATKYGDEAVAMALAAAQKSAPSKSIADQFRELRNE' A
#
# COMPACT_ATOMS: atom_id res chain seq x y z
N MET A 1 -14.37 4.32 -7.32
CA MET A 1 -12.98 4.50 -6.87
C MET A 1 -12.96 4.76 -5.39
N MET A 2 -12.17 4.03 -4.62
CA MET A 2 -11.92 4.35 -3.21
C MET A 2 -11.28 5.74 -3.13
N LYS A 3 -11.92 6.68 -2.45
CA LYS A 3 -11.27 7.94 -2.11
C LYS A 3 -10.22 7.63 -1.06
N LEU A 4 -8.98 7.46 -1.50
CA LEU A 4 -7.84 7.34 -0.60
C LEU A 4 -7.80 8.60 0.28
N GLY A 5 -7.69 8.43 1.60
CA GLY A 5 -7.78 9.51 2.58
C GLY A 5 -6.39 10.06 2.94
N HIS A 6 -6.13 10.22 4.23
CA HIS A 6 -4.76 10.41 4.73
C HIS A 6 -3.98 9.10 4.62
N ILE A 7 -2.65 9.21 4.48
CA ILE A 7 -1.78 8.04 4.30
C ILE A 7 -1.85 7.08 5.48
N GLN A 8 -1.92 7.57 6.73
CA GLN A 8 -2.04 6.72 7.92
C GLN A 8 -3.33 5.91 7.92
N SER A 9 -4.46 6.55 7.57
CA SER A 9 -5.74 5.85 7.45
C SER A 9 -5.72 4.82 6.31
N THR A 10 -5.02 5.12 5.22
CA THR A 10 -4.88 4.21 4.09
C THR A 10 -4.03 2.98 4.42
N LEU A 11 -2.98 3.17 5.22
CA LEU A 11 -2.09 2.10 5.68
C LEU A 11 -2.66 1.29 6.87
N ALA A 12 -3.83 1.66 7.40
CA ALA A 12 -4.54 0.79 8.33
C ALA A 12 -4.86 -0.54 7.63
N SER A 13 -4.64 -1.68 8.31
CA SER A 13 -4.68 -3.02 7.70
C SER A 13 -5.92 -3.27 6.85
N SER A 14 -7.10 -2.95 7.36
CA SER A 14 -8.37 -3.14 6.64
C SER A 14 -8.49 -2.32 5.34
N ASN A 15 -7.94 -1.11 5.31
CA ASN A 15 -7.95 -0.27 4.11
C ASN A 15 -6.86 -0.70 3.12
N LEU A 16 -5.71 -1.11 3.62
CA LEU A 16 -4.61 -1.64 2.83
C LEU A 16 -5.03 -2.93 2.11
N ASP A 17 -5.68 -3.87 2.82
CA ASP A 17 -6.20 -5.12 2.27
C ASP A 17 -7.24 -4.86 1.17
N ASN A 18 -8.14 -3.91 1.40
CA ASN A 18 -9.14 -3.53 0.41
C ASN A 18 -8.48 -2.92 -0.86
N LEU A 19 -7.46 -2.08 -0.69
CA LEU A 19 -6.72 -1.51 -1.81
C LEU A 19 -5.94 -2.59 -2.58
N MET A 20 -5.29 -3.53 -1.90
CA MET A 20 -4.64 -4.69 -2.53
C MET A 20 -5.62 -5.51 -3.35
N ASN A 21 -6.82 -5.77 -2.83
CA ASN A 21 -7.84 -6.52 -3.56
C ASN A 21 -8.33 -5.77 -4.80
N GLN A 22 -8.49 -4.45 -4.72
CA GLN A 22 -8.84 -3.63 -5.89
C GLN A 22 -7.74 -3.63 -6.95
N ILE A 23 -6.47 -3.55 -6.55
CA ILE A 23 -5.33 -3.63 -7.47
C ILE A 23 -5.27 -5.01 -8.13
N LYS A 24 -5.46 -6.09 -7.38
CA LYS A 24 -5.54 -7.46 -7.93
C LYS A 24 -6.67 -7.57 -8.97
N LEU A 25 -7.84 -7.03 -8.67
CA LEU A 25 -8.99 -7.03 -9.59
C LEU A 25 -8.74 -6.17 -10.82
N PHE A 26 -8.08 -5.03 -10.67
CA PHE A 26 -7.72 -4.17 -11.79
C PHE A 26 -6.71 -4.87 -12.71
N ASN A 27 -5.63 -5.42 -12.13
CA ASN A 27 -4.59 -6.11 -12.88
C ASN A 27 -5.07 -7.42 -13.52
N SER A 28 -6.07 -8.10 -12.94
CA SER A 28 -6.66 -9.30 -13.56
C SER A 28 -7.52 -8.97 -14.78
N LYS A 29 -8.12 -7.78 -14.81
CA LYS A 29 -8.92 -7.29 -15.94
C LYS A 29 -8.08 -6.58 -17.01
N ASN A 30 -6.87 -6.15 -16.68
CA ASN A 30 -5.98 -5.40 -17.57
C ASN A 30 -4.64 -6.12 -17.69
N SER A 31 -4.44 -6.88 -18.77
CA SER A 31 -3.20 -7.62 -19.02
C SER A 31 -2.05 -6.73 -19.51
N GLU A 32 -2.37 -5.63 -20.20
CA GLU A 32 -1.37 -4.72 -20.78
C GLU A 32 -0.82 -3.70 -19.79
N ILE A 33 -1.65 -3.20 -18.88
CA ILE A 33 -1.28 -2.19 -17.89
C ILE A 33 -1.57 -2.73 -16.50
N LYS A 34 -0.50 -2.95 -15.73
CA LYS A 34 -0.58 -3.35 -14.33
C LYS A 34 -0.09 -2.23 -13.43
N VAL A 35 -0.71 -2.10 -12.26
CA VAL A 35 -0.30 -1.15 -11.22
C VAL A 35 0.16 -1.91 -9.97
N SER A 36 1.15 -1.35 -9.28
CA SER A 36 1.62 -1.81 -7.98
C SER A 36 0.90 -1.09 -6.84
N LEU A 37 0.98 -1.65 -5.64
CA LEU A 37 0.45 -0.99 -4.45
C LEU A 37 1.27 0.27 -4.13
N VAL A 38 2.60 0.14 -4.10
CA VAL A 38 3.49 1.28 -3.86
C VAL A 38 3.32 2.35 -4.93
N GLY A 39 3.28 1.99 -6.23
CA GLY A 39 3.10 2.95 -7.31
C GLY A 39 1.76 3.70 -7.23
N THR A 40 0.68 3.00 -6.83
CA THR A 40 -0.63 3.62 -6.60
C THR A 40 -0.58 4.62 -5.44
N LEU A 41 0.09 4.28 -4.34
CA LEU A 41 0.25 5.16 -3.18
C LEU A 41 1.15 6.35 -3.52
N ALA A 42 2.25 6.14 -4.22
CA ALA A 42 3.21 7.16 -4.62
C ALA A 42 2.58 8.19 -5.57
N THR A 43 1.74 7.74 -6.50
CA THR A 43 0.98 8.64 -7.39
C THR A 43 0.12 9.64 -6.61
N LYS A 44 -0.37 9.25 -5.43
CA LYS A 44 -1.24 10.10 -4.61
C LYS A 44 -0.49 10.91 -3.56
N TYR A 45 0.49 10.31 -2.90
CA TYR A 45 1.13 10.87 -1.71
C TYR A 45 2.58 11.32 -1.94
N GLY A 46 3.19 10.93 -3.06
CA GLY A 46 4.62 11.09 -3.34
C GLY A 46 5.47 9.95 -2.79
N ASP A 47 6.57 9.63 -3.47
CA ASP A 47 7.46 8.51 -3.12
C ASP A 47 8.04 8.65 -1.70
N GLU A 48 8.52 9.84 -1.35
CA GLU A 48 9.14 10.11 -0.05
C GLU A 48 8.15 9.89 1.10
N ALA A 49 6.91 10.41 0.94
CA ALA A 49 5.87 10.26 1.95
C ALA A 49 5.48 8.78 2.15
N VAL A 50 5.41 8.01 1.06
CA VAL A 50 5.12 6.57 1.11
C VAL A 50 6.24 5.81 1.80
N ALA A 51 7.50 6.07 1.44
CA ALA A 51 8.64 5.41 2.07
C ALA A 51 8.69 5.66 3.58
N MET A 52 8.50 6.91 4.01
CA MET A 52 8.44 7.28 5.44
C MET A 52 7.27 6.60 6.15
N ALA A 53 6.09 6.58 5.54
CA ALA A 53 4.90 6.01 6.16
C ALA A 53 5.00 4.48 6.28
N LEU A 54 5.55 3.78 5.29
CA LEU A 54 5.82 2.33 5.36
C LEU A 54 6.86 2.02 6.44
N ALA A 55 7.91 2.83 6.57
CA ALA A 55 8.91 2.66 7.63
C ALA A 55 8.32 2.87 9.03
N ALA A 56 7.44 3.87 9.19
CA ALA A 56 6.73 4.11 10.44
C ALA A 56 5.76 2.96 10.77
N ALA A 57 4.96 2.52 9.80
CA ALA A 57 4.01 1.42 9.96
C ALA A 57 4.71 0.10 10.31
N GLN A 58 5.86 -0.21 9.69
CA GLN A 58 6.67 -1.36 10.05
C GLN A 58 7.12 -1.30 11.52
N LYS A 59 7.60 -0.15 12.00
CA LYS A 59 8.07 0.02 13.38
C LYS A 59 6.94 -0.09 14.40
N SER A 60 5.73 0.31 14.04
CA SER A 60 4.54 0.29 14.91
C SER A 60 3.66 -0.95 14.71
N ALA A 61 4.08 -1.92 13.90
CA ALA A 61 3.27 -3.09 13.58
C ALA A 61 2.99 -3.95 14.84
N PRO A 62 1.74 -4.43 15.03
CA PRO A 62 1.36 -5.18 16.23
C PRO A 62 1.87 -6.63 16.21
N SER A 63 2.44 -7.09 15.09
CA SER A 63 3.02 -8.43 14.97
C SER A 63 4.15 -8.44 13.94
N LYS A 64 5.04 -9.44 14.06
CA LYS A 64 6.13 -9.64 13.11
C LYS A 64 5.62 -9.86 11.68
N SER A 65 4.52 -10.59 11.51
CA SER A 65 3.92 -10.83 10.19
C SER A 65 3.52 -9.52 9.50
N ILE A 66 2.86 -8.60 10.24
CA ILE A 66 2.48 -7.29 9.70
C ILE A 66 3.71 -6.42 9.42
N ALA A 67 4.73 -6.48 10.29
CA ALA A 67 5.99 -5.78 10.05
C ALA A 67 6.70 -6.27 8.77
N ASP A 68 6.70 -7.58 8.53
CA ASP A 68 7.30 -8.18 7.34
C ASP A 68 6.55 -7.76 6.07
N GLN A 69 5.22 -7.65 6.10
CA GLN A 69 4.43 -7.11 4.97
C GLN A 69 4.84 -5.68 4.61
N PHE A 70 4.94 -4.78 5.59
CA PHE A 70 5.40 -3.40 5.33
C PHE A 70 6.85 -3.33 4.84
N ARG A 71 7.70 -4.27 5.29
CA ARG A 71 9.07 -4.38 4.79
C ARG A 71 9.10 -4.84 3.33
N GLU A 72 8.29 -5.84 2.97
CA GLU A 72 8.15 -6.31 1.59
C GLU A 72 7.66 -5.20 0.67
N LEU A 73 6.63 -4.45 1.10
CA LEU A 73 6.14 -3.28 0.35
C LEU A 73 7.21 -2.21 0.14
N ARG A 74 8.15 -2.00 1.08
CA ARG A 74 9.25 -1.06 0.86
C ARG A 74 10.27 -1.53 -0.18
N ASN A 75 10.28 -2.83 -0.49
CA ASN A 75 11.22 -3.46 -1.42
C ASN A 75 10.58 -3.82 -2.78
N GLU A 76 9.30 -3.45 -3.00
CA GLU A 76 8.61 -3.56 -4.29
C GLU A 76 9.26 -2.62 -5.33
#